data_AF-A0A5J4PXW9-F1
#
_entry.id   AF-A0A5J4PXW9-F1
#
_cell.length_a   1.000
_cell.length_b   1.000
_cell.length_c   1.000
_cell.angle_alpha   90.00
_cell.angle_beta   90.00
_cell.angle_gamma   90.00
#
_symmetry.space_group_name_H-M   'P 1'
#
loop_
_entity.id
_entity.type
_entity.pdbx_description
1 polymer ?
#
loop_
_entity_poly.entity_id
_entity_poly.type
_entity_poly.pdbx_seq_one_letter_code
_entity_poly.pdbx_strand_id
1 'polypeptide(L)'
;TSVETAGILFNSAASDALKKLDEDTLLAAFEGVPQYEVSKSILANGVKAVDLLVDAVAVFPSKGEMRKLVQGGGVSLNKEKLTAFDRLITDADLLNGKYVLVQKGKKNHFLIIVK
;
A
#
# COMPACT_ATOMS: atom_id res chain seq x y z
N THR A 1 -15.86 19.83 -12.32
CA THR A 1 -14.38 19.94 -12.25
C THR A 1 -13.82 18.61 -11.72
N SER A 2 -14.07 17.50 -12.43
CA SER A 2 -13.93 16.15 -11.81
C SER A 2 -13.27 15.10 -12.70
N VAL A 3 -12.55 15.52 -13.76
CA VAL A 3 -11.88 14.58 -14.67
C VAL A 3 -10.36 14.51 -14.48
N GLU A 4 -9.75 15.50 -13.82
CA GLU A 4 -8.30 15.56 -13.65
C GLU A 4 -7.80 14.69 -12.47
N THR A 5 -8.58 14.57 -11.40
CA THR A 5 -8.20 13.78 -10.21
C THR A 5 -8.00 12.30 -10.53
N ALA A 6 -8.81 11.74 -11.43
CA ALA A 6 -8.70 10.34 -11.84
C ALA A 6 -7.39 10.05 -12.59
N GLY A 7 -6.90 10.99 -13.42
CA GLY A 7 -5.67 10.79 -14.20
C GLY A 7 -4.40 10.69 -13.35
N ILE A 8 -4.37 11.42 -12.23
CA ILE A 8 -3.22 11.46 -11.32
C ILE A 8 -3.12 10.15 -10.53
N LEU A 9 -4.26 9.55 -10.16
CA LEU A 9 -4.32 8.28 -9.45
C LEU A 9 -3.78 7.09 -10.25
N PHE A 10 -3.58 7.21 -11.57
CA PHE A 10 -3.07 6.11 -12.41
C PHE A 10 -1.76 6.41 -13.15
N ASN A 11 -1.29 7.66 -13.19
CA ASN A 11 0.00 8.00 -13.79
C ASN A 11 1.19 7.63 -12.86
N SER A 12 2.37 7.36 -13.45
CA SER A 12 3.58 6.86 -12.78
C SER A 12 4.25 7.86 -11.82
N ALA A 13 3.85 9.14 -11.86
CA ALA A 13 4.35 10.21 -10.98
C ALA A 13 3.60 10.34 -9.64
N ALA A 14 2.68 9.43 -9.34
CA ALA A 14 1.70 9.62 -8.28
C ALA A 14 2.18 9.35 -6.85
N SER A 15 3.34 8.73 -6.62
CA SER A 15 3.81 8.48 -5.25
C SER A 15 4.04 9.77 -4.47
N ASP A 16 4.52 10.83 -5.13
CA ASP A 16 4.73 12.14 -4.52
C ASP A 16 3.42 12.94 -4.40
N ALA A 17 2.53 12.81 -5.40
CA ALA A 17 1.20 13.41 -5.37
C ALA A 17 0.33 12.81 -4.25
N LEU A 18 0.39 11.49 -4.05
CA LEU A 18 -0.32 10.78 -2.97
C LEU A 18 0.12 11.27 -1.59
N LYS A 19 1.38 11.65 -1.40
CA LYS A 19 1.89 12.23 -0.14
C LYS A 19 1.40 13.67 0.11
N LYS A 20 0.96 14.37 -0.94
CA LYS A 20 0.50 15.77 -0.90
C LYS A 20 -1.02 15.90 -0.98
N LEU A 21 -1.73 14.79 -1.22
CA LEU A 21 -3.18 14.74 -1.29
C LEU A 21 -3.78 14.76 0.13
N ASP A 22 -4.82 15.56 0.31
CA ASP A 22 -5.59 15.60 1.55
C ASP A 22 -6.29 14.26 1.83
N GLU A 23 -6.42 13.93 3.12
CA GLU A 23 -6.96 12.66 3.63
C GLU A 23 -8.33 12.35 3.01
N ASP A 24 -9.22 13.34 2.93
CA ASP A 24 -10.55 13.24 2.31
C ASP A 24 -10.50 12.81 0.83
N THR A 25 -9.58 13.38 0.05
CA THR A 25 -9.50 13.04 -1.39
C THR A 25 -8.91 11.66 -1.59
N LEU A 26 -7.98 11.26 -0.71
CA LEU A 26 -7.38 9.94 -0.71
C LEU A 26 -8.43 8.88 -0.33
N LEU A 27 -9.23 9.13 0.71
CA LEU A 27 -10.35 8.26 1.10
C LEU A 27 -11.37 8.13 -0.03
N ALA A 28 -11.79 9.25 -0.63
CA ALA A 28 -12.75 9.25 -1.74
C ALA A 28 -12.21 8.51 -2.98
N ALA A 29 -10.91 8.65 -3.27
CA ALA A 29 -10.26 7.93 -4.37
C ALA A 29 -10.20 6.40 -4.14
N PHE A 30 -10.23 5.98 -2.88
CA PHE A 30 -10.21 4.58 -2.47
C PHE A 30 -11.56 4.09 -1.93
N GLU A 31 -12.65 4.85 -2.10
CA GLU A 31 -14.02 4.37 -1.86
C GLU A 31 -14.29 3.18 -2.80
N GLY A 32 -14.42 1.99 -2.22
CA GLY A 32 -14.61 0.74 -2.97
C GLY A 32 -13.36 -0.16 -3.04
N VAL A 33 -12.22 0.29 -2.50
CA VAL A 33 -11.04 -0.56 -2.30
C VAL A 33 -11.08 -1.15 -0.90
N PRO A 34 -10.72 -2.44 -0.70
CA PRO A 34 -10.72 -3.04 0.63
C PRO A 34 -9.70 -2.34 1.53
N GLN A 35 -10.16 -1.92 2.71
CA GLN A 35 -9.37 -1.21 3.70
C GLN A 35 -9.08 -2.14 4.89
N TYR A 36 -7.87 -2.04 5.42
CA TYR A 36 -7.42 -2.84 6.55
C TYR A 36 -6.75 -1.96 7.58
N GLU A 37 -6.92 -2.28 8.84
CA GLU A 37 -6.37 -1.48 9.93
C GLU A 37 -5.25 -2.24 10.63
N VAL A 38 -4.14 -1.55 10.87
CA VAL A 38 -2.98 -2.10 11.55
C VAL A 38 -2.46 -1.13 12.61
N SER A 39 -1.94 -1.66 13.72
CA SER A 39 -1.42 -0.81 14.78
C SER A 39 -0.06 -0.21 14.42
N LYS A 40 0.14 1.08 14.62
CA LYS A 40 1.42 1.79 14.40
C LYS A 40 2.58 1.15 15.17
N SER A 41 2.29 0.50 16.29
CA SER A 41 3.25 -0.27 17.09
C SER A 41 3.98 -1.35 16.29
N ILE A 42 3.38 -1.95 15.26
CA ILE A 42 4.08 -2.94 14.43
C ILE A 42 5.12 -2.28 13.51
N LEU A 43 4.89 -1.03 13.09
CA LEU A 43 5.85 -0.26 12.29
C LEU A 43 6.95 0.38 13.15
N ALA A 44 6.72 0.54 14.46
CA ALA A 44 7.67 1.18 15.36
C ALA A 44 9.05 0.49 15.39
N ASN A 45 9.11 -0.83 15.20
CA ASN A 45 10.36 -1.59 15.11
C ASN A 45 10.76 -1.94 13.66
N GLY A 46 10.01 -1.44 12.67
CA GLY A 46 10.07 -1.89 11.28
C GLY A 46 9.42 -3.26 11.10
N VAL A 47 8.39 -3.33 10.25
CA VAL A 47 7.70 -4.59 9.94
C VAL A 47 8.11 -5.07 8.57
N LYS A 48 8.35 -6.38 8.42
CA LYS A 48 8.61 -6.94 7.09
C LYS A 48 7.33 -6.84 6.27
N ALA A 49 7.46 -6.46 5.00
CA ALA A 49 6.32 -6.40 4.10
C ALA A 49 5.53 -7.72 4.08
N VAL A 50 6.21 -8.87 4.17
CA VAL A 50 5.55 -10.18 4.24
C VAL A 50 4.70 -10.40 5.48
N ASP A 51 5.17 -9.98 6.64
CA ASP A 51 4.43 -10.14 7.89
C ASP A 51 3.26 -9.13 7.92
N LEU A 52 3.46 -7.92 7.41
CA LEU A 52 2.38 -6.93 7.27
C LEU A 52 1.26 -7.45 6.34
N LEU A 53 1.61 -7.88 5.13
CA LEU A 53 0.62 -8.22 4.11
C LEU A 53 -0.04 -9.59 4.29
N VAL A 54 0.60 -10.50 5.04
CA VAL A 54 0.08 -11.85 5.32
C VAL A 54 -0.53 -11.91 6.71
N ASP A 55 0.20 -11.51 7.76
CA ASP A 55 -0.23 -11.72 9.14
C ASP A 55 -1.13 -10.58 9.63
N ALA A 56 -0.79 -9.31 9.33
CA ALA A 56 -1.57 -8.16 9.82
C ALA A 56 -2.81 -7.87 8.96
N VAL A 57 -2.68 -8.02 7.65
CA VAL A 57 -3.69 -7.57 6.67
C VAL A 57 -4.34 -8.75 5.93
N ALA A 58 -3.71 -9.93 5.94
CA ALA A 58 -4.21 -11.13 5.27
C ALA A 58 -4.57 -10.95 3.79
N VAL A 59 -3.88 -10.05 3.07
CA VAL A 59 -4.02 -9.83 1.61
C VAL A 59 -3.61 -11.07 0.82
N PHE A 60 -2.66 -11.81 1.38
CA PHE A 60 -2.16 -13.05 0.81
C PHE A 60 -2.52 -14.22 1.73
N PRO A 61 -2.96 -15.35 1.16
CA PRO A 61 -3.32 -16.53 1.94
C PRO A 61 -2.10 -17.19 2.60
N SER A 62 -0.87 -16.89 2.13
CA SER A 62 0.37 -17.47 2.64
C SER A 62 1.60 -16.66 2.25
N LYS A 63 2.64 -16.72 3.10
CA LYS A 63 3.95 -16.08 2.86
C LYS A 63 4.62 -16.55 1.56
N GLY A 64 4.46 -17.84 1.21
CA GLY A 64 4.99 -18.40 -0.03
C GLY A 64 4.34 -17.83 -1.30
N GLU A 65 3.05 -17.55 -1.27
CA GLU A 65 2.33 -16.96 -2.42
C GLU A 65 2.73 -15.50 -2.62
N MET A 66 2.83 -14.74 -1.53
CA MET A 66 3.36 -13.39 -1.58
C MET A 66 4.77 -13.36 -2.18
N ARG A 67 5.68 -14.20 -1.69
CA ARG A 67 7.06 -14.24 -2.18
C ARG A 67 7.13 -14.47 -3.70
N LYS A 68 6.33 -15.39 -4.25
CA LYS A 68 6.25 -15.64 -5.69
C LYS A 68 5.80 -14.39 -6.45
N LEU A 69 4.77 -13.70 -5.95
CA LEU A 69 4.27 -12.47 -6.58
C LEU A 69 5.27 -11.32 -6.49
N VAL A 70 5.96 -11.16 -5.37
CA VAL A 70 7.02 -10.16 -5.20
C VAL A 70 8.17 -10.43 -6.18
N GLN A 71 8.64 -11.68 -6.27
CA GLN A 71 9.67 -12.06 -7.24
C GLN A 71 9.23 -11.84 -8.70
N GLY A 72 7.95 -12.04 -9.00
CA GLY A 72 7.36 -11.73 -10.31
C GLY A 72 7.08 -10.25 -10.56
N GLY A 73 7.40 -9.35 -9.61
CA GLY A 73 7.10 -7.93 -9.70
C GLY A 73 5.61 -7.61 -9.73
N GLY A 74 4.78 -8.53 -9.22
CA GLY A 74 3.33 -8.42 -9.11
C GLY A 74 2.86 -7.84 -7.78
N VAL A 75 3.74 -7.29 -6.95
CA VAL A 75 3.38 -6.56 -5.74
C VAL A 75 4.00 -5.17 -5.78
N SER A 76 3.18 -4.15 -5.55
CA SER A 76 3.64 -2.77 -5.42
C SER A 76 3.10 -2.16 -4.13
N LEU A 77 3.86 -1.23 -3.58
CA LEU A 77 3.65 -0.57 -2.30
C LEU A 77 3.83 0.92 -2.53
N ASN A 78 2.80 1.73 -2.29
CA ASN A 78 2.75 3.15 -2.65
C ASN A 78 3.14 3.43 -4.11
N LYS A 79 2.69 2.54 -5.02
CA LYS A 79 3.07 2.48 -6.44
C LYS A 79 4.56 2.20 -6.74
N GLU A 80 5.38 1.97 -5.72
CA GLU A 80 6.74 1.48 -5.86
C GLU A 80 6.72 -0.05 -5.90
N LYS A 81 7.41 -0.67 -6.87
CA LYS A 81 7.46 -2.14 -6.94
C LYS A 81 8.21 -2.70 -5.74
N LEU A 82 7.61 -3.66 -5.05
CA LEU A 82 8.27 -4.36 -3.97
C LEU A 82 9.29 -5.33 -4.58
N THR A 83 10.58 -5.08 -4.38
CA THR A 83 11.67 -5.94 -4.88
C THR A 83 12.02 -7.07 -3.90
N ALA A 84 11.87 -6.81 -2.60
CA ALA A 84 12.16 -7.74 -1.52
C ALA A 84 10.93 -7.94 -0.65
N PHE A 85 10.51 -9.19 -0.45
CA PHE A 85 9.33 -9.53 0.35
C PHE A 85 9.57 -9.29 1.85
N ASP A 86 10.83 -9.31 2.25
CA ASP A 86 11.34 -9.04 3.59
C ASP A 86 11.78 -7.58 3.77
N ARG A 87 11.50 -6.69 2.79
CA ARG A 87 11.72 -5.25 2.94
C ARG A 87 11.05 -4.76 4.23
N LEU A 88 11.80 -4.03 5.03
CA LEU A 88 11.27 -3.35 6.21
C LEU A 88 10.45 -2.15 5.76
N ILE A 89 9.22 -2.08 6.25
CA ILE A 89 8.32 -0.96 6.11
C ILE A 89 8.33 -0.19 7.42
N THR A 90 8.62 1.10 7.29
CA THR A 90 8.75 2.02 8.43
C THR A 90 7.77 3.17 8.26
N ASP A 91 7.73 4.07 9.24
CA ASP A 91 6.91 5.28 9.18
C ASP A 91 7.26 6.17 7.97
N ALA A 92 8.49 6.10 7.45
CA ALA A 92 8.93 6.85 6.27
C ALA A 92 8.23 6.41 4.97
N ASP A 93 7.76 5.17 4.91
CA ASP A 93 6.98 4.65 3.79
C ASP A 93 5.49 4.99 3.92
N LEU A 94 5.03 5.58 5.04
CA LEU A 94 3.62 5.92 5.21
C LEU A 94 3.22 7.15 4.40
N LEU A 95 2.14 7.03 3.64
CA LEU A 95 1.42 8.15 3.05
C LEU A 95 0.70 8.91 4.18
N ASN A 96 0.95 10.21 4.27
CA ASN A 96 0.41 11.11 5.31
C ASN A 96 0.65 10.59 6.74
N GLY A 97 1.67 9.74 6.95
CA GLY A 97 1.99 9.16 8.26
C GLY A 97 1.00 8.12 8.78
N LYS A 98 0.00 7.71 7.98
CA LYS A 98 -1.09 6.81 8.40
C LYS A 98 -1.51 5.79 7.34
N TYR A 99 -1.20 5.98 6.06
CA TYR A 99 -1.76 5.14 5.00
C TYR A 99 -0.66 4.40 4.23
N VAL A 100 -0.96 3.18 3.79
CA VAL A 100 -0.10 2.38 2.93
C VAL A 100 -0.96 1.80 1.81
N LEU A 101 -0.61 2.13 0.58
CA LEU A 101 -1.29 1.57 -0.59
C LEU A 101 -0.57 0.31 -1.03
N VAL A 102 -1.30 -0.79 -1.12
CA VAL A 102 -0.78 -2.07 -1.60
C VAL A 102 -1.49 -2.43 -2.88
N GLN A 103 -0.73 -2.91 -3.85
CA GLN A 103 -1.25 -3.39 -5.11
C GLN A 103 -0.76 -4.82 -5.33
N LYS A 104 -1.71 -5.73 -5.51
CA LYS A 104 -1.49 -7.13 -5.87
C LYS A 104 -1.90 -7.34 -7.34
N GLY A 105 -0.90 -7.42 -8.20
CA GLY A 105 -1.04 -7.56 -9.64
C GLY A 105 -1.48 -6.25 -10.30
N LYS A 106 -2.35 -6.34 -11.32
CA LYS A 106 -2.84 -5.16 -12.07
C LYS A 106 -4.21 -4.64 -11.65
N LYS A 107 -4.99 -5.41 -10.88
CA LYS A 107 -6.40 -5.10 -10.58
C LYS A 107 -6.75 -5.04 -9.10
N ASN A 108 -5.95 -5.67 -8.23
CA ASN A 108 -6.26 -5.69 -6.81
C ASN A 108 -5.44 -4.60 -6.13
N HIS A 109 -6.14 -3.60 -5.61
CA HIS A 109 -5.59 -2.59 -4.73
C HIS A 109 -6.15 -2.81 -3.34
N PHE A 110 -5.37 -2.44 -2.33
CA PHE A 110 -5.75 -2.55 -0.93
C PHE A 110 -5.19 -1.33 -0.21
N LEU A 111 -5.98 -0.75 0.69
CA LEU A 111 -5.54 0.36 1.52
C LEU A 111 -5.30 -0.15 2.94
N ILE A 112 -4.13 0.11 3.48
CA ILE A 112 -3.81 -0.20 4.87
C ILE A 112 -3.77 1.11 5.63
N ILE A 113 -4.50 1.16 6.74
CA ILE A 113 -4.62 2.30 7.64
C ILE A 113 -3.87 1.94 8.92
N VAL A 114 -2.83 2.70 9.20
CA VAL A 114 -1.99 2.61 10.38
C VAL A 114 -2.58 3.53 11.46
N LYS A 115 -2.98 2.94 12.59
CA LYS A 115 -3.53 3.64 13.75
C LYS A 115 -2.61 3.54 14.96
#